data_AF-A0AAC9EN11-F1
#
_entry.id   AF-A0AAC9EN11-F1
#
_cell.length_a   1.000
_cell.length_b   1.000
_cell.length_c   1.000
_cell.angle_alpha   90.00
_cell.angle_beta   90.00
_cell.angle_gamma   90.00
#
_symmetry.space_group_name_H-M   'P 1'
#
loop_
_entity.id
_entity.type
_entity.pdbx_description
1 polymer ?
#
loop_
_entity_poly.entity_id
_entity_poly.type
_entity_poly.pdbx_seq_one_letter_code
_entity_poly.pdbx_strand_id
1 'polypeptide(L)'
;MSAVINKAKQHYLMALKLESGILFAIFCMLLILEGSLSFSWLGGCLASFLPYCLFVYWIFFKKSAKNQSKMAAFYRGEGLKWLATILLVVAAFKLIPELHRVLFFVGYFVALLLNNVIPFVLQKRTN
;
A
#
# COMPACT_ATOMS: atom_id res chain seq x y z
N MET A 1 -17.16 -18.75 7.80
CA MET A 1 -15.81 -18.59 7.23
C MET A 1 -14.82 -19.26 8.17
N SER A 2 -13.78 -19.93 7.66
CA SER A 2 -12.79 -20.60 8.51
C SER A 2 -12.06 -19.60 9.42
N ALA A 3 -11.80 -19.98 10.67
CA ALA A 3 -11.11 -19.16 11.68
C ALA A 3 -9.74 -18.64 11.19
N VAL A 4 -9.07 -19.41 10.32
CA VAL A 4 -7.77 -19.06 9.73
C VAL A 4 -7.87 -17.83 8.81
N ILE A 5 -8.93 -17.72 8.02
CA ILE A 5 -9.14 -16.59 7.09
C ILE A 5 -9.40 -15.30 7.89
N ASN A 6 -10.15 -15.41 8.99
CA ASN A 6 -10.46 -14.26 9.82
C ASN A 6 -9.22 -13.73 10.57
N LYS A 7 -8.35 -14.63 11.04
CA LYS A 7 -7.05 -14.27 11.62
C LYS A 7 -6.15 -13.55 10.59
N ALA A 8 -6.03 -14.08 9.38
CA ALA A 8 -5.25 -13.43 8.32
C ALA A 8 -5.80 -12.03 7.98
N LYS A 9 -7.12 -11.89 7.89
CA LYS A 9 -7.79 -10.61 7.64
C LYS A 9 -7.47 -9.58 8.73
N GLN A 10 -7.54 -9.96 10.00
CA GLN A 10 -7.21 -9.08 11.13
C GLN A 10 -5.73 -8.68 11.12
N HIS A 11 -4.84 -9.61 10.79
CA HIS A 11 -3.41 -9.35 10.68
C HIS A 11 -3.09 -8.30 9.60
N TYR A 12 -3.64 -8.44 8.38
CA TYR A 12 -3.45 -7.43 7.32
C TYR A 12 -4.11 -6.09 7.66
N LEU A 13 -5.26 -6.07 8.34
CA LEU A 13 -5.85 -4.81 8.81
C LEU A 13 -4.96 -4.10 9.84
N MET A 14 -4.33 -4.85 10.73
CA MET A 14 -3.37 -4.29 11.70
C MET A 14 -2.12 -3.74 10.98
N ALA A 15 -1.63 -4.47 9.97
CA ALA A 15 -0.51 -4.03 9.14
C ALA A 15 -0.81 -2.70 8.43
N LEU A 16 -1.96 -2.62 7.74
CA LEU A 16 -2.39 -1.41 7.03
C LEU A 16 -2.57 -0.21 7.97
N LYS A 17 -3.13 -0.43 9.17
CA LYS A 17 -3.26 0.64 10.17
C LYS A 17 -1.89 1.16 10.61
N LEU A 18 -0.96 0.26 10.93
CA LEU A 18 0.39 0.65 11.34
C LEU A 18 1.12 1.40 10.22
N GLU A 19 1.03 0.89 9.00
CA GLU A 19 1.63 1.52 7.82
C GLU A 19 1.07 2.92 7.59
N SER A 20 -0.25 3.07 7.62
CA SER A 20 -0.90 4.37 7.48
C SER A 20 -0.45 5.36 8.54
N GLY A 21 -0.25 4.90 9.79
CA GLY A 21 0.24 5.74 10.88
C GLY A 21 1.69 6.20 10.68
N ILE A 22 2.57 5.30 10.23
CA ILE A 22 3.98 5.62 9.95
C ILE A 22 4.07 6.61 8.78
N LEU A 23 3.37 6.35 7.68
CA LEU A 23 3.37 7.23 6.51
C LEU A 23 2.81 8.61 6.85
N PHE A 24 1.72 8.66 7.64
CA PHE A 24 1.15 9.93 8.09
C PHE A 24 2.10 10.72 9.00
N ALA A 25 2.80 10.05 9.91
CA ALA A 25 3.79 10.71 10.78
C ALA A 25 4.93 11.35 9.97
N ILE A 26 5.47 10.63 8.98
CA ILE A 26 6.52 11.16 8.09
C ILE A 26 5.98 12.33 7.25
N PHE A 27 4.74 12.22 6.74
CA PHE A 27 4.10 13.32 6.01
C PHE A 27 3.99 14.58 6.87
N CYS A 28 3.47 14.47 8.09
CA CYS A 28 3.35 15.60 9.02
C CYS A 28 4.71 16.24 9.33
N MET A 29 5.75 15.42 9.53
CA MET A 29 7.11 15.92 9.72
C MET A 29 7.61 16.71 8.50
N LEU A 30 7.40 16.19 7.30
CA LEU A 30 7.80 16.88 6.06
C LEU A 30 6.98 18.14 5.81
N LEU A 31 5.71 18.17 6.18
CA LEU A 31 4.84 19.35 6.04
C LEU A 31 5.37 20.52 6.88
N ILE A 32 5.86 20.24 8.10
CA ILE A 32 6.48 21.25 8.98
C ILE A 32 7.81 21.77 8.41
N LEU A 33 8.61 20.90 7.78
CA LEU A 33 9.91 21.26 7.22
C LEU A 33 9.78 22.00 5.89
N GLU A 34 9.13 21.39 4.90
CA GLU A 34 8.94 21.92 3.55
C GLU A 34 7.60 21.45 2.94
N GLY A 35 6.57 22.29 3.08
CA GLY A 35 5.21 21.98 2.64
C GLY A 35 5.07 21.69 1.14
N SER A 36 5.85 22.34 0.26
CA SER A 36 5.82 22.11 -1.20
C SER A 36 6.30 20.70 -1.57
N LEU A 37 7.39 20.24 -0.95
CA LEU A 37 7.97 18.92 -1.17
C LEU A 37 7.12 17.80 -0.56
N SER A 38 6.39 18.08 0.54
CA SER A 38 5.55 17.11 1.23
C SER A 38 4.52 16.44 0.31
N PHE A 39 3.92 17.19 -0.62
CA PHE A 39 2.93 16.67 -1.57
C PHE A 39 3.54 15.72 -2.61
N SER A 40 4.78 15.98 -3.04
CA SER A 40 5.51 15.08 -3.94
C SER A 40 5.78 13.74 -3.26
N TRP A 41 6.23 13.78 -2.00
CA TRP A 41 6.43 12.58 -1.19
C TRP A 41 5.12 11.80 -0.99
N LEU A 42 4.04 12.51 -0.61
CA LEU A 42 2.73 11.92 -0.38
C LEU A 42 2.18 11.24 -1.64
N GLY A 43 2.32 11.87 -2.81
CA GLY A 43 1.93 11.28 -4.09
C GLY A 43 2.61 9.94 -4.34
N GLY A 44 3.91 9.85 -4.03
CA GLY A 44 4.68 8.62 -4.10
C GLY A 44 4.16 7.54 -3.18
N CYS A 45 3.94 7.89 -1.91
CA CYS A 45 3.39 6.97 -0.91
C CYS A 45 2.03 6.43 -1.33
N LEU A 46 1.11 7.29 -1.80
CA LEU A 46 -0.21 6.88 -2.26
C LEU A 46 -0.15 5.97 -3.49
N ALA A 47 0.78 6.21 -4.42
CA ALA A 47 0.98 5.39 -5.60
C ALA A 47 1.45 3.95 -5.29
N SER A 48 1.99 3.71 -4.09
CA SER A 48 2.36 2.36 -3.60
C SER A 48 1.31 1.79 -2.63
N PHE A 49 0.83 2.61 -1.70
CA PHE A 49 -0.06 2.19 -0.61
C PHE A 49 -1.49 1.89 -1.08
N LEU A 50 -2.07 2.71 -1.96
CA LEU A 50 -3.45 2.48 -2.44
C LEU A 50 -3.56 1.18 -3.26
N PRO A 51 -2.65 0.88 -4.21
CA PRO A 51 -2.64 -0.40 -4.91
C PRO A 51 -2.48 -1.59 -3.96
N TYR A 52 -1.66 -1.45 -2.92
CA TYR A 52 -1.52 -2.50 -1.91
C TYR A 52 -2.81 -2.70 -1.10
N CYS A 53 -3.50 -1.62 -0.70
CA CYS A 53 -4.83 -1.71 -0.09
C CYS A 53 -5.83 -2.45 -0.99
N LEU A 54 -5.86 -2.12 -2.29
CA LEU A 54 -6.70 -2.80 -3.29
C LEU A 54 -6.36 -4.29 -3.40
N PHE A 55 -5.08 -4.63 -3.41
CA PHE A 55 -4.60 -6.01 -3.44
C PHE A 55 -5.05 -6.81 -2.21
N VAL A 56 -4.84 -6.27 -1.00
CA VAL A 56 -5.28 -6.90 0.26
C VAL A 56 -6.79 -7.09 0.28
N TYR A 57 -7.56 -6.07 -0.14
CA TYR A 57 -9.01 -6.19 -0.26
C TYR A 57 -9.41 -7.29 -1.25
N TRP A 58 -8.79 -7.32 -2.43
CA TRP A 58 -9.12 -8.30 -3.47
C TRP A 58 -8.83 -9.74 -3.04
N ILE A 59 -7.73 -9.98 -2.32
CA ILE A 59 -7.34 -11.31 -1.87
C ILE A 59 -8.15 -11.77 -0.64
N PHE A 60 -8.30 -10.92 0.38
CA PHE A 60 -8.83 -11.35 1.68
C PHE A 60 -10.31 -11.06 1.89
N PHE A 61 -10.88 -10.07 1.19
CA PHE A 61 -12.25 -9.59 1.43
C PHE A 61 -13.20 -9.98 0.31
N LYS A 62 -12.72 -10.08 -0.94
CA LYS A 62 -13.56 -10.51 -2.06
C LYS A 62 -13.89 -12.01 -1.92
N LYS A 63 -15.19 -12.34 -1.83
CA LYS A 63 -15.73 -13.73 -1.75
C LYS A 63 -15.35 -14.64 -2.93
N SER A 64 -14.58 -14.16 -3.91
CA SER A 64 -14.18 -14.89 -5.12
C SER A 64 -13.29 -16.11 -4.86
N ALA A 65 -12.75 -16.26 -3.64
CA ALA A 65 -11.88 -17.37 -3.25
C ALA A 65 -12.60 -18.74 -3.12
N LYS A 66 -13.92 -18.82 -3.33
CA LYS A 66 -14.66 -20.09 -3.21
C LYS A 66 -14.55 -20.99 -4.45
N ASN A 67 -14.20 -20.45 -5.63
CA ASN A 67 -14.29 -21.17 -6.91
C ASN A 67 -13.12 -20.97 -7.89
N GLN A 68 -12.03 -20.29 -7.49
CA GLN A 68 -10.84 -20.11 -8.34
C GLN A 68 -9.62 -20.74 -7.66
N SER A 69 -8.68 -21.26 -8.48
CA SER A 69 -7.39 -21.70 -7.96
C SER A 69 -6.73 -20.53 -7.21
N LYS A 70 -6.23 -20.79 -6.00
CA LYS A 70 -5.61 -19.76 -5.14
C LYS A 70 -4.52 -18.98 -5.88
N MET A 71 -3.82 -19.65 -6.80
CA MET A 71 -2.78 -19.07 -7.65
C MET A 71 -3.34 -18.07 -8.68
N ALA A 72 -4.42 -18.41 -9.40
CA ALA A 72 -4.99 -17.50 -10.40
C ALA A 72 -5.56 -16.22 -9.78
N ALA A 73 -6.14 -16.31 -8.58
CA ALA A 73 -6.62 -15.15 -7.84
C ALA A 73 -5.47 -14.21 -7.42
N PHE A 74 -4.32 -14.78 -7.04
CA PHE A 74 -3.11 -14.02 -6.69
C PHE A 74 -2.55 -13.26 -7.90
N TYR A 75 -2.36 -13.93 -9.05
CA TYR A 75 -1.89 -13.27 -10.27
C TYR A 75 -2.81 -12.14 -10.74
N ARG A 76 -4.13 -12.34 -10.66
CA ARG A 76 -5.10 -11.29 -10.98
C ARG A 76 -5.04 -10.11 -10.00
N GLY A 77 -4.83 -10.39 -8.72
CA GLY A 77 -4.63 -9.37 -7.69
C GLY A 77 -3.36 -8.56 -7.96
N GLU A 78 -2.24 -9.23 -8.24
CA GLU A 78 -0.97 -8.58 -8.61
C GLU A 78 -1.12 -7.73 -9.87
N GLY A 79 -1.77 -8.25 -10.92
CA GLY A 79 -2.04 -7.48 -12.13
C GLY A 79 -2.87 -6.22 -11.87
N LEU A 80 -3.91 -6.31 -11.03
CA LEU A 80 -4.71 -5.16 -10.62
C LEU A 80 -3.89 -4.15 -9.83
N LYS A 81 -3.01 -4.61 -8.94
CA LYS A 81 -2.09 -3.75 -8.17
C LYS A 81 -1.19 -2.96 -9.11
N TRP A 82 -0.52 -3.63 -10.05
CA TRP A 82 0.36 -2.97 -11.01
C TRP A 82 -0.37 -1.95 -11.88
N LEU A 83 -1.55 -2.30 -12.38
CA LEU A 83 -2.38 -1.39 -13.17
C LEU A 83 -2.76 -0.15 -12.36
N ALA A 84 -3.19 -0.33 -11.10
CA ALA A 84 -3.53 0.78 -10.21
C ALA A 84 -2.30 1.66 -9.90
N THR A 85 -1.13 1.06 -9.68
CA THR A 85 0.13 1.80 -9.48
C THR A 85 0.46 2.65 -10.69
N ILE A 86 0.42 2.09 -11.91
CA ILE A 86 0.72 2.84 -13.14
C ILE A 86 -0.23 4.03 -13.28
N LEU A 87 -1.54 3.82 -13.09
CA LEU A 87 -2.53 4.89 -13.18
C LEU A 87 -2.29 5.99 -12.15
N LEU A 88 -1.96 5.63 -10.91
CA LEU A 88 -1.69 6.61 -9.85
C LEU A 88 -0.38 7.37 -10.09
N VAL A 89 0.66 6.71 -10.59
CA VAL A 89 1.91 7.38 -10.99
C VAL A 89 1.60 8.38 -12.09
N VAL A 90 0.95 7.96 -13.18
CA VAL A 90 0.57 8.86 -14.29
C VAL A 90 -0.29 10.02 -13.81
N ALA A 91 -1.25 9.75 -12.91
CA ALA A 91 -2.08 10.80 -12.31
C ALA A 91 -1.25 11.78 -11.47
N ALA A 92 -0.33 11.30 -10.64
CA ALA A 92 0.54 12.14 -9.83
C ALA A 92 1.39 13.08 -10.69
N PHE A 93 2.00 12.57 -11.76
CA PHE A 93 2.78 13.37 -12.70
C PHE A 93 1.96 14.45 -13.43
N LYS A 94 0.64 14.25 -13.59
CA LYS A 94 -0.25 15.23 -14.23
C LYS A 94 -0.88 16.22 -13.26
N LEU A 95 -1.21 15.77 -12.04
CA LEU A 95 -2.02 16.53 -11.09
C LEU A 95 -1.20 17.29 -10.05
N ILE A 96 0.04 16.87 -9.78
CA ILE A 96 0.91 17.52 -8.80
C ILE A 96 1.81 18.53 -9.55
N PRO A 97 1.57 19.85 -9.41
CA PRO A 97 2.43 20.86 -10.00
C PRO A 97 3.83 20.82 -9.34
N GLU A 98 4.88 21.07 -10.13
CA GLU A 98 6.27 21.08 -9.67
C GLU A 98 6.69 19.80 -8.90
N LEU A 99 6.23 18.64 -9.38
CA LEU A 99 6.51 17.35 -8.74
C LEU A 99 8.01 17.06 -8.65
N HIS A 100 8.51 16.96 -7.41
CA HIS A 100 9.89 16.61 -7.14
C HIS A 100 10.10 15.09 -7.30
N ARG A 101 10.50 14.68 -8.51
CA ARG A 101 10.62 13.28 -8.96
C ARG A 101 11.35 12.37 -7.97
N VAL A 102 12.50 12.81 -7.45
CA VAL A 102 13.30 12.00 -6.51
C VAL A 102 12.51 11.73 -5.24
N LEU A 103 11.86 12.76 -4.69
CA LEU A 103 11.15 12.64 -3.43
C LEU A 103 9.84 11.84 -3.58
N PHE A 104 9.19 11.96 -4.74
CA PHE A 104 8.10 11.08 -5.13
C PHE A 104 8.53 9.61 -5.10
N PHE A 105 9.62 9.25 -5.77
CA PHE A 105 10.09 7.85 -5.76
C PHE A 105 10.57 7.40 -4.38
N VAL A 106 11.16 8.28 -3.57
CA VAL A 106 11.49 7.99 -2.16
C VAL A 106 10.24 7.62 -1.38
N GLY A 107 9.18 8.42 -1.45
CA GLY A 107 7.90 8.11 -0.79
C GLY A 107 7.30 6.80 -1.28
N TYR A 108 7.37 6.54 -2.60
CA TYR A 108 6.92 5.30 -3.21
C TYR A 108 7.66 4.07 -2.68
N PHE A 109 9.00 4.10 -2.67
CA PHE A 109 9.81 2.99 -2.20
C PHE A 109 9.69 2.78 -0.69
N VAL A 110 9.58 3.84 0.11
CA VAL A 110 9.33 3.73 1.56
C VAL A 110 8.02 2.99 1.81
N ALA A 111 6.93 3.42 1.18
CA ALA A 111 5.65 2.73 1.28
C ALA A 111 5.73 1.28 0.75
N LEU A 112 6.43 1.05 -0.37
CA LEU A 112 6.62 -0.30 -0.90
C LEU A 112 7.36 -1.21 0.08
N LEU A 113 8.38 -0.70 0.78
CA LEU A 113 9.09 -1.47 1.79
C LEU A 113 8.20 -1.75 3.00
N LEU A 114 7.45 -0.76 3.49
CA LEU A 114 6.54 -0.93 4.63
C LEU A 114 5.43 -1.96 4.35
N ASN A 115 4.83 -1.92 3.16
CA ASN A 115 3.85 -2.91 2.67
C ASN A 115 4.35 -4.38 2.81
N ASN A 116 5.66 -4.61 2.74
CA ASN A 116 6.27 -5.94 2.85
C ASN A 116 6.78 -6.24 4.27
N VAL A 117 7.48 -5.28 4.89
CA VAL A 117 8.14 -5.45 6.19
C VAL A 117 7.12 -5.55 7.32
N ILE A 118 6.06 -4.74 7.32
CA ILE A 118 5.10 -4.71 8.43
C ILE A 118 4.36 -6.05 8.58
N PRO A 119 3.76 -6.64 7.53
CA PRO A 119 3.15 -7.96 7.65
C PRO A 119 4.14 -9.03 8.11
N PHE A 120 5.38 -9.00 7.60
CA PHE A 120 6.42 -9.95 7.98
C PHE A 120 6.78 -9.86 9.47
N VAL A 121 7.00 -8.65 10.00
CA VAL A 121 7.31 -8.41 11.41
C VAL A 121 6.14 -8.82 12.31
N LEU A 122 4.91 -8.49 11.93
CA LEU A 122 3.71 -8.87 12.70
C LEU A 122 3.49 -10.39 12.72
N GLN A 123 3.84 -11.08 11.63
CA GLN A 123 3.76 -12.54 11.57
C GLN A 123 4.74 -13.20 12.55
N LYS A 124 5.97 -12.70 12.63
CA LYS A 124 6.99 -13.22 13.57
C LYS A 124 6.62 -13.03 15.04
N ARG A 125 5.82 -12.00 15.38
CA ARG A 125 5.36 -11.76 16.76
C ARG A 125 4.15 -12.59 17.19
N THR A 126 3.42 -13.17 16.24
CA THR A 126 2.16 -13.90 16.50
C THR A 126 2.35 -15.42 16.47
N ASN A 127 3.51 -15.90 15.99
CA ASN A 127 3.96 -17.29 16.04
C ASN A 127 4.94 -17.47 17.20
#